data_AF-A0A356J7I1-F1
#
_entry.id   AF-A0A356J7I1-F1
#
_cell.length_a   1.000
_cell.length_b   1.000
_cell.length_c   1.000
_cell.angle_alpha   90.00
_cell.angle_beta   90.00
_cell.angle_gamma   90.00
#
_symmetry.space_group_name_H-M   'P 1'
#
loop_
_entity.id
_entity.type
_entity.pdbx_description
1 polymer ?
#
loop_
_entity_poly.entity_id
_entity_poly.type
_entity_poly.pdbx_seq_one_letter_code
_entity_poly.pdbx_strand_id
1 'polypeptide(L)'
;MSFEIEIQDTFSLNDVLHLVRTMSPDTVCKTPHVGNHYLNNLAMGFLGIPMRLVDTNVGKKDVNFHPHCLIVDGRREIMGDPNLLMPQNCVCCKPNQFSERFPLGGLIQDGHISSLQEVFPKTSIQGNLAFLRKHAEVSEMTCLLFAELFPFLWKRSVNEFGSTSVDLPFLGASSLKHLGIMGLTNLKKGWIIPNQIGIFLDVLIPALKGDFVVYQLSGPDMYRYISGYLTVFQEMYEAVRVSLYSQLPETVRFVCIPVADMRFVVQKERRMFLDELIEAVCAYEFFEQEKSMVFVRGSSEDKEKQIATFRERGRVHTEHLYRAIGALPEIFYEISDGTYLSQYDLLLNKEQGTPTDELLYIHPWALETPLCDVSRIYKRLLKLYERQNRKQRS
;
A
#
# COMPACT_ATOMS: atom_id res chain seq x y z
N MET A 1 14.97 24.90 10.79
CA MET A 1 13.71 24.20 11.09
C MET A 1 13.49 23.22 9.96
N SER A 2 13.20 21.94 10.23
CA SER A 2 13.23 20.92 9.18
C SER A 2 12.00 20.02 9.19
N PHE A 3 11.36 19.93 8.04
CA PHE A 3 10.63 18.74 7.67
C PHE A 3 11.65 17.76 7.06
N GLU A 4 11.76 16.57 7.62
CA GLU A 4 12.66 15.52 7.16
C GLU A 4 11.88 14.39 6.51
N ILE A 5 12.38 13.88 5.39
CA ILE A 5 11.85 12.69 4.72
C ILE A 5 12.94 11.63 4.77
N GLU A 6 12.60 10.46 5.30
CA GLU A 6 13.48 9.31 5.38
C GLU A 6 12.82 8.10 4.73
N ILE A 7 13.58 7.30 3.99
CA ILE A 7 13.12 5.99 3.49
C ILE A 7 13.83 4.93 4.32
N GLN A 8 13.06 4.10 5.02
CA GLN A 8 13.57 3.06 5.92
C GLN A 8 13.18 1.68 5.38
N ASP A 9 14.02 1.11 4.53
CA ASP A 9 13.87 -0.25 4.00
C ASP A 9 14.62 -1.31 4.82
N THR A 10 15.39 -0.90 5.82
CA THR A 10 16.09 -1.81 6.74
C THR A 10 15.19 -2.39 7.83
N PHE A 11 13.98 -1.85 8.00
CA PHE A 11 12.99 -2.34 8.95
C PHE A 11 12.47 -3.70 8.52
N SER A 12 12.26 -4.60 9.46
CA SER A 12 11.43 -5.80 9.31
C SER A 12 9.96 -5.48 9.61
N LEU A 13 9.03 -6.39 9.31
CA LEU A 13 7.64 -6.21 9.77
C LEU A 13 7.52 -6.33 11.29
N ASN A 14 8.37 -7.12 11.95
CA ASN A 14 8.40 -7.17 13.40
C ASN A 14 8.76 -5.82 14.03
N ASP A 15 9.67 -5.07 13.41
CA ASP A 15 9.99 -3.69 13.84
C ASP A 15 8.77 -2.78 13.70
N VAL A 16 8.06 -2.89 12.57
CA VAL A 16 6.82 -2.14 12.35
C VAL A 16 5.74 -2.51 13.38
N LEU A 17 5.57 -3.79 13.69
CA LEU A 17 4.61 -4.24 14.70
C LEU A 17 4.98 -3.78 16.10
N HIS A 18 6.28 -3.68 16.39
CA HIS A 18 6.75 -3.05 17.62
C HIS A 18 6.33 -1.57 17.68
N LEU A 19 6.51 -0.82 16.59
CA LEU A 19 6.05 0.58 16.52
C LEU A 19 4.53 0.70 16.69
N VAL A 20 3.73 -0.14 16.04
CA VAL A 20 2.26 -0.12 16.17
C VAL A 20 1.81 -0.37 17.61
N ARG A 21 2.54 -1.17 18.39
CA ARG A 21 2.22 -1.45 19.80
C ARG A 21 2.63 -0.33 20.74
N THR A 22 3.62 0.46 20.38
CA THR A 22 4.22 1.49 21.27
C THR A 22 3.82 2.91 20.91
N MET A 23 3.26 3.12 19.71
CA MET A 23 2.89 4.44 19.19
C MET A 23 1.38 4.55 18.93
N SER A 24 0.91 5.79 18.73
CA SER A 24 -0.47 6.06 18.34
C SER A 24 -0.79 5.48 16.95
N PRO A 25 -2.02 4.98 16.71
CA PRO A 25 -2.48 4.55 15.38
C PRO A 25 -2.46 5.63 14.30
N ASP A 26 -2.41 6.91 14.70
CA ASP A 26 -2.30 8.03 13.76
C ASP A 26 -0.86 8.23 13.25
N THR A 27 0.11 7.64 13.96
CA THR A 27 1.55 7.86 13.80
C THR A 27 2.22 6.73 13.04
N VAL A 28 1.68 5.51 13.11
CA VAL A 28 2.13 4.37 12.31
C VAL A 28 0.93 3.83 11.56
N CYS A 29 0.85 4.11 10.25
CA CYS A 29 -0.24 3.59 9.45
C CYS A 29 0.17 3.28 8.01
N LYS A 30 -0.68 2.52 7.35
CA LYS A 30 -0.63 2.26 5.91
C LYS A 30 -1.68 3.10 5.21
N THR A 31 -1.33 3.69 4.07
CA THR A 31 -2.23 4.53 3.27
C THR A 31 -2.54 3.93 1.89
N PRO A 32 -3.12 2.72 1.78
CA PRO A 32 -3.56 2.21 0.49
C PRO A 32 -4.80 2.97 0.01
N HIS A 33 -5.16 2.87 -1.26
CA HIS A 33 -6.40 3.48 -1.72
C HIS A 33 -7.60 2.59 -1.37
N VAL A 34 -8.80 3.18 -1.31
CA VAL A 34 -10.05 2.41 -1.27
C VAL A 34 -10.15 1.57 -2.55
N GLY A 35 -10.57 0.30 -2.41
CA GLY A 35 -10.84 -0.61 -3.52
C GLY A 35 -10.47 -2.06 -3.20
N ASN A 36 -9.97 -2.78 -4.19
CA ASN A 36 -9.54 -4.17 -4.05
C ASN A 36 -8.11 -4.23 -3.49
N HIS A 37 -7.93 -4.92 -2.36
CA HIS A 37 -6.66 -5.01 -1.66
C HIS A 37 -5.96 -6.32 -1.97
N TYR A 38 -4.77 -6.23 -2.53
CA TYR A 38 -3.89 -7.37 -2.83
C TYR A 38 -2.97 -7.75 -1.66
N LEU A 39 -2.21 -8.84 -1.82
CA LEU A 39 -1.48 -9.56 -0.76
C LEU A 39 -0.77 -8.68 0.27
N ASN A 40 0.03 -7.68 -0.13
CA ASN A 40 0.74 -6.85 0.85
C ASN A 40 -0.21 -6.02 1.75
N ASN A 41 -1.34 -5.55 1.21
CA ASN A 41 -2.34 -4.79 1.95
C ASN A 41 -3.11 -5.72 2.89
N LEU A 42 -3.47 -6.91 2.40
CA LEU A 42 -4.11 -7.95 3.20
C LEU A 42 -3.22 -8.39 4.36
N ALA A 43 -1.91 -8.50 4.13
CA ALA A 43 -0.94 -8.82 5.15
C ALA A 43 -0.88 -7.75 6.26
N MET A 44 -0.84 -6.46 5.89
CA MET A 44 -0.85 -5.39 6.88
C MET A 44 -2.16 -5.37 7.67
N GLY A 45 -3.29 -5.57 6.99
CA GLY A 45 -4.61 -5.70 7.62
C GLY A 45 -4.66 -6.89 8.59
N PHE A 46 -4.14 -8.05 8.20
CA PHE A 46 -4.10 -9.25 9.03
C PHE A 46 -3.22 -9.08 10.28
N LEU A 47 -2.11 -8.36 10.15
CA LEU A 47 -1.18 -8.10 11.24
C LEU A 47 -1.66 -7.02 12.23
N GLY A 48 -2.83 -6.41 12.02
CA GLY A 48 -3.34 -5.37 12.91
C GLY A 48 -2.78 -3.98 12.64
N ILE A 49 -2.09 -3.76 11.52
CA ILE A 49 -1.47 -2.46 11.21
C ILE A 49 -2.57 -1.49 10.76
N PRO A 50 -2.73 -0.31 11.40
CA PRO A 50 -3.77 0.65 11.04
C PRO A 50 -3.73 1.05 9.56
N MET A 51 -4.90 1.16 8.94
CA MET A 51 -5.05 1.52 7.53
C MET A 51 -5.92 2.78 7.37
N ARG A 52 -5.37 3.79 6.70
CA ARG A 52 -6.05 5.04 6.34
C ARG A 52 -6.23 5.07 4.83
N LEU A 53 -7.43 4.76 4.38
CA LEU A 53 -7.68 4.49 2.97
C LEU A 53 -7.83 5.80 2.18
N VAL A 54 -6.99 6.01 1.17
CA VAL A 54 -7.11 7.15 0.26
C VAL A 54 -8.38 6.96 -0.57
N ASP A 55 -9.38 7.79 -0.29
CA ASP A 55 -10.75 7.69 -0.80
C ASP A 55 -11.05 8.78 -1.86
N THR A 56 -10.07 9.57 -2.28
CA THR A 56 -10.23 10.62 -3.32
C THR A 56 -9.63 10.20 -4.67
N ASN A 57 -9.76 8.91 -5.00
CA ASN A 57 -9.30 8.30 -6.25
C ASN A 57 -10.43 8.21 -7.29
N VAL A 58 -10.02 8.10 -8.57
CA VAL A 58 -10.91 7.87 -9.72
C VAL A 58 -10.55 6.53 -10.35
N GLY A 59 -11.54 5.65 -10.50
CA GLY A 59 -11.31 4.25 -10.87
C GLY A 59 -10.56 4.04 -12.18
N LYS A 60 -10.76 4.89 -13.18
CA LYS A 60 -10.07 4.85 -14.48
C LYS A 60 -8.58 5.14 -14.37
N LYS A 61 -8.19 5.98 -13.40
CA LYS A 61 -6.79 6.39 -13.16
C LYS A 61 -6.11 5.47 -12.16
N ASP A 62 -6.88 4.81 -11.30
CA ASP A 62 -6.39 3.91 -10.28
C ASP A 62 -6.43 2.45 -10.74
N VAL A 63 -5.38 2.07 -11.47
CA VAL A 63 -5.17 0.70 -11.95
C VAL A 63 -4.64 -0.23 -10.86
N ASN A 64 -4.31 0.29 -9.68
CA ASN A 64 -3.76 -0.53 -8.60
C ASN A 64 -4.88 -1.13 -7.72
N PHE A 65 -6.00 -0.43 -7.58
CA PHE A 65 -7.07 -0.85 -6.66
C PHE A 65 -8.41 -1.10 -7.37
N HIS A 66 -8.58 -0.61 -8.61
CA HIS A 66 -9.82 -0.77 -9.39
C HIS A 66 -11.10 -0.54 -8.57
N PRO A 67 -11.24 0.59 -7.87
CA PRO A 67 -12.27 0.76 -6.84
C PRO A 67 -13.71 0.66 -7.36
N HIS A 68 -13.92 0.91 -8.66
CA HIS A 68 -15.20 0.77 -9.35
C HIS A 68 -15.58 -0.68 -9.67
N CYS A 69 -14.77 -1.65 -9.24
CA CYS A 69 -14.96 -3.07 -9.50
C CYS A 69 -14.87 -3.89 -8.22
N LEU A 70 -15.45 -5.08 -8.28
CA LEU A 70 -15.24 -6.19 -7.35
C LEU A 70 -14.24 -7.15 -7.99
N ILE A 71 -13.16 -7.49 -7.28
CA ILE A 71 -12.21 -8.53 -7.69
C ILE A 71 -12.31 -9.69 -6.71
N VAL A 72 -12.70 -10.86 -7.19
CA VAL A 72 -12.89 -12.06 -6.38
C VAL A 72 -12.67 -13.28 -7.26
N ASP A 73 -11.99 -14.30 -6.73
CA ASP A 73 -11.58 -15.52 -7.44
C ASP A 73 -10.82 -15.20 -8.75
N GLY A 74 -9.98 -14.16 -8.71
CA GLY A 74 -9.23 -13.67 -9.87
C GLY A 74 -10.11 -13.11 -11.00
N ARG A 75 -11.39 -12.83 -10.76
CA ARG A 75 -12.34 -12.26 -11.72
C ARG A 75 -12.75 -10.86 -11.33
N ARG A 76 -12.98 -10.02 -12.34
CA ARG A 76 -13.36 -8.62 -12.17
C ARG A 76 -14.80 -8.39 -12.61
N GLU A 77 -15.62 -7.85 -11.71
CA GLU A 77 -16.99 -7.40 -11.99
C GLU A 77 -17.07 -5.88 -11.85
N ILE A 78 -17.57 -5.19 -12.88
CA ILE A 78 -17.74 -3.72 -12.83
C ILE A 78 -19.02 -3.41 -12.06
N MET A 79 -18.91 -2.61 -10.99
CA MET A 79 -20.04 -2.23 -10.13
C MET A 79 -20.43 -0.76 -10.30
N GLY A 80 -19.50 0.10 -10.68
CA GLY A 80 -19.69 1.56 -10.78
C GLY A 80 -19.02 2.19 -11.98
N ASP A 81 -19.20 3.49 -12.13
CA ASP A 81 -18.59 4.23 -13.24
C ASP A 81 -17.10 4.49 -12.95
N PRO A 82 -16.17 4.03 -13.80
CA PRO A 82 -14.74 4.26 -13.59
C PRO A 82 -14.33 5.74 -13.61
N ASN A 83 -15.15 6.64 -14.16
CA ASN A 83 -14.81 8.06 -14.31
C ASN A 83 -15.20 8.93 -13.11
N LEU A 84 -15.95 8.37 -12.15
CA LEU A 84 -16.41 9.10 -10.98
C LEU A 84 -15.42 8.99 -9.80
N LEU A 85 -15.36 10.05 -9.00
CA LEU A 85 -14.62 10.09 -7.74
C LEU A 85 -15.26 9.14 -6.72
N MET A 86 -14.43 8.39 -6.00
CA MET A 86 -14.88 7.30 -5.14
C MET A 86 -15.90 7.64 -4.05
N PRO A 87 -15.86 8.80 -3.38
CA PRO A 87 -16.84 9.16 -2.35
C PRO A 87 -18.25 9.39 -2.89
N GLN A 88 -18.40 9.49 -4.21
CA GLN A 88 -19.66 9.74 -4.91
C GLN A 88 -20.01 8.63 -5.89
N ASN A 89 -19.18 7.59 -5.98
CA ASN A 89 -19.39 6.51 -6.93
C ASN A 89 -20.37 5.50 -6.33
N CYS A 90 -21.55 5.37 -6.96
CA CYS A 90 -22.59 4.46 -6.52
C CYS A 90 -22.57 3.16 -7.32
N VAL A 91 -23.05 2.08 -6.71
CA VAL A 91 -23.29 0.80 -7.38
C VAL A 91 -24.38 1.00 -8.43
N CYS A 92 -24.01 0.92 -9.71
CA CYS A 92 -24.93 0.97 -10.85
C CYS A 92 -25.26 -0.42 -11.39
N CYS A 93 -24.38 -1.40 -11.17
CA CYS A 93 -24.56 -2.80 -11.54
C CYS A 93 -24.38 -3.67 -10.30
N LYS A 94 -25.40 -4.45 -9.93
CA LYS A 94 -25.34 -5.34 -8.76
C LYS A 94 -24.34 -6.47 -9.05
N PRO A 95 -23.32 -6.68 -8.20
CA PRO A 95 -22.39 -7.79 -8.38
C PRO A 95 -23.09 -9.14 -8.12
N ASN A 96 -22.59 -10.20 -8.74
CA ASN A 96 -23.15 -11.55 -8.57
C ASN A 96 -22.88 -12.06 -7.14
N GLN A 97 -21.68 -11.79 -6.64
CA GLN A 97 -21.26 -12.08 -5.27
C GLN A 97 -21.33 -10.81 -4.42
N PHE A 98 -21.55 -10.96 -3.11
CA PHE A 98 -21.63 -9.83 -2.17
C PHE A 98 -22.70 -8.78 -2.48
N SER A 99 -23.79 -9.20 -3.13
CA SER A 99 -24.84 -8.31 -3.61
C SER A 99 -25.56 -7.53 -2.49
N GLU A 100 -25.52 -8.02 -1.25
CA GLU A 100 -26.04 -7.34 -0.06
C GLU A 100 -25.10 -6.25 0.47
N ARG A 101 -23.78 -6.41 0.26
CA ARG A 101 -22.74 -5.44 0.64
C ARG A 101 -22.65 -4.28 -0.36
N PHE A 102 -23.05 -4.54 -1.60
CA PHE A 102 -23.10 -3.58 -2.70
C PHE A 102 -24.54 -3.44 -3.23
N PRO A 103 -25.47 -2.87 -2.43
CA PRO A 103 -26.83 -2.63 -2.90
C PRO A 103 -26.85 -1.57 -4.01
N LEU A 104 -27.75 -1.71 -4.97
CA LEU A 104 -27.94 -0.72 -6.04
C LEU A 104 -28.17 0.67 -5.46
N GLY A 105 -27.43 1.66 -5.97
CA GLY A 105 -27.46 3.05 -5.48
C GLY A 105 -26.64 3.32 -4.22
N GLY A 106 -26.16 2.28 -3.52
CA GLY A 106 -25.25 2.44 -2.38
C GLY A 106 -23.86 2.93 -2.80
N LEU A 107 -23.13 3.57 -1.90
CA LEU A 107 -21.76 4.04 -2.17
C LEU A 107 -20.81 2.86 -2.21
N ILE A 108 -20.01 2.76 -3.28
CA ILE A 108 -19.06 1.66 -3.47
C ILE A 108 -17.99 1.66 -2.39
N GLN A 109 -17.53 2.85 -1.95
CA GLN A 109 -16.54 2.97 -0.88
C GLN A 109 -16.99 2.28 0.41
N ASP A 110 -18.28 2.37 0.76
CA ASP A 110 -18.80 1.87 2.04
C ASP A 110 -18.75 0.34 2.05
N GLY A 111 -19.06 -0.28 0.90
CA GLY A 111 -18.92 -1.73 0.71
C GLY A 111 -17.47 -2.19 0.81
N HIS A 112 -16.51 -1.49 0.20
CA HIS A 112 -15.08 -1.84 0.32
C HIS A 112 -14.55 -1.70 1.75
N ILE A 113 -14.86 -0.57 2.41
CA ILE A 113 -14.38 -0.29 3.78
C ILE A 113 -14.97 -1.30 4.77
N SER A 114 -16.29 -1.52 4.73
CA SER A 114 -16.96 -2.48 5.62
C SER A 114 -16.47 -3.92 5.39
N SER A 115 -16.23 -4.30 4.14
CA SER A 115 -15.66 -5.62 3.81
C SER A 115 -14.29 -5.82 4.45
N LEU A 116 -13.39 -4.83 4.38
CA LEU A 116 -12.09 -4.92 5.04
C LEU A 116 -12.18 -4.96 6.56
N GLN A 117 -13.04 -4.14 7.15
CA GLN A 117 -13.28 -4.13 8.60
C GLN A 117 -13.81 -5.49 9.07
N GLU A 118 -14.63 -6.16 8.27
CA GLU A 118 -15.13 -7.49 8.57
C GLU A 118 -14.05 -8.57 8.45
N VAL A 119 -13.19 -8.51 7.41
CA VAL A 119 -12.06 -9.46 7.29
C VAL A 119 -11.07 -9.26 8.44
N PHE A 120 -10.79 -8.00 8.81
CA PHE A 120 -9.76 -7.62 9.78
C PHE A 120 -10.35 -6.84 10.97
N PRO A 121 -11.16 -7.47 11.84
CA PRO A 121 -11.88 -6.78 12.92
C PRO A 121 -10.98 -6.20 14.01
N LYS A 122 -9.71 -6.62 14.07
CA LYS A 122 -8.71 -6.10 15.02
C LYS A 122 -7.93 -4.90 14.48
N THR A 123 -8.19 -4.50 13.24
CA THR A 123 -7.42 -3.47 12.54
C THR A 123 -8.24 -2.19 12.46
N SER A 124 -7.64 -1.07 12.84
CA SER A 124 -8.26 0.25 12.64
C SER A 124 -8.24 0.60 11.15
N ILE A 125 -9.41 0.57 10.51
CA ILE A 125 -9.59 0.88 9.08
C ILE A 125 -10.58 2.03 8.93
N GLN A 126 -10.17 3.12 8.29
CA GLN A 126 -11.02 4.27 8.00
C GLN A 126 -10.61 4.97 6.69
N GLY A 127 -11.55 5.68 6.06
CA GLY A 127 -11.25 6.55 4.92
C GLY A 127 -10.48 7.80 5.32
N ASN A 128 -9.65 8.33 4.42
CA ASN A 128 -8.85 9.51 4.66
C ASN A 128 -9.71 10.75 4.89
N LEU A 129 -10.78 10.94 4.13
CA LEU A 129 -11.70 12.06 4.37
C LEU A 129 -12.38 11.98 5.73
N ALA A 130 -12.69 10.76 6.21
CA ALA A 130 -13.23 10.58 7.56
C ALA A 130 -12.21 10.98 8.64
N PHE A 131 -10.94 10.61 8.46
CA PHE A 131 -9.85 11.04 9.33
C PHE A 131 -9.69 12.57 9.35
N LEU A 132 -9.64 13.22 8.17
CA LEU A 132 -9.50 14.67 8.09
C LEU A 132 -10.67 15.42 8.72
N ARG A 133 -11.90 14.90 8.59
CA ARG A 133 -13.08 15.47 9.27
C ARG A 133 -13.01 15.39 10.80
N LYS A 134 -12.42 14.32 11.36
CA LYS A 134 -12.14 14.23 12.80
C LYS A 134 -11.20 15.34 13.27
N HIS A 135 -10.39 15.87 12.36
CA HIS A 135 -9.44 16.96 12.56
C HIS A 135 -9.79 18.18 11.69
N ALA A 136 -11.10 18.48 11.57
CA ALA A 136 -11.58 19.44 10.57
C ALA A 136 -10.98 20.83 10.70
N GLU A 137 -10.91 21.37 11.92
CA GLU A 137 -10.33 22.69 12.19
C GLU A 137 -8.88 22.79 11.69
N VAL A 138 -8.03 21.84 12.10
CA VAL A 138 -6.63 21.78 11.67
C VAL A 138 -6.51 21.62 10.16
N SER A 139 -7.29 20.70 9.60
CA SER A 139 -7.24 20.37 8.17
C SER A 139 -7.69 21.55 7.31
N GLU A 140 -8.79 22.21 7.68
CA GLU A 140 -9.36 23.33 6.94
C GLU A 140 -8.43 24.55 6.98
N MET A 141 -7.96 24.95 8.17
CA MET A 141 -7.06 26.10 8.30
C MET A 141 -5.77 25.90 7.52
N THR A 142 -5.21 24.69 7.56
CA THR A 142 -4.01 24.34 6.79
C THR A 142 -4.28 24.38 5.29
N CYS A 143 -5.40 23.83 4.82
CA CYS A 143 -5.79 23.91 3.41
C CYS A 143 -6.00 25.35 2.94
N LEU A 144 -6.62 26.22 3.75
CA LEU A 144 -6.82 27.63 3.43
C LEU A 144 -5.47 28.37 3.34
N LEU A 145 -4.55 28.13 4.28
CA LEU A 145 -3.21 28.70 4.22
C LEU A 145 -2.48 28.27 2.94
N PHE A 146 -2.50 26.98 2.61
CA PHE A 146 -1.82 26.47 1.43
C PHE A 146 -2.51 26.81 0.12
N ALA A 147 -3.79 27.13 0.11
CA ALA A 147 -4.44 27.70 -1.05
C ALA A 147 -3.90 29.08 -1.41
N GLU A 148 -3.53 29.89 -0.41
CA GLU A 148 -2.89 31.19 -0.64
C GLU A 148 -1.43 31.05 -1.04
N LEU A 149 -0.66 30.20 -0.34
CA LEU A 149 0.79 30.10 -0.56
C LEU A 149 1.17 29.19 -1.72
N PHE A 150 0.40 28.13 -1.96
CA PHE A 150 0.68 27.12 -2.98
C PHE A 150 -0.51 26.87 -3.92
N PRO A 151 -1.08 27.92 -4.55
CA PRO A 151 -2.27 27.79 -5.39
C PRO A 151 -2.07 26.83 -6.58
N PHE A 152 -0.83 26.68 -7.06
CA PHE A 152 -0.47 25.79 -8.16
C PHE A 152 -0.67 24.29 -7.87
N LEU A 153 -0.82 23.89 -6.60
CA LEU A 153 -1.10 22.51 -6.23
C LEU A 153 -2.56 22.12 -6.45
N TRP A 154 -3.47 23.09 -6.44
CA TRP A 154 -4.91 22.88 -6.53
C TRP A 154 -5.37 22.79 -7.98
N LYS A 155 -5.28 21.58 -8.54
CA LYS A 155 -5.51 21.34 -9.98
C LYS A 155 -6.86 20.69 -10.32
N ARG A 156 -7.61 20.25 -9.31
CA ARG A 156 -8.80 19.40 -9.52
C ARG A 156 -9.92 19.81 -8.59
N SER A 157 -11.11 19.87 -9.15
CA SER A 157 -12.36 19.94 -8.40
C SER A 157 -13.29 18.81 -8.83
N VAL A 158 -14.33 18.57 -8.04
CA VAL A 158 -15.38 17.60 -8.32
C VAL A 158 -16.74 18.26 -8.19
N ASN A 159 -17.65 17.92 -9.10
CA ASN A 159 -19.05 18.37 -9.05
C ASN A 159 -19.93 17.45 -8.19
N GLU A 160 -21.22 17.74 -8.10
CA GLU A 160 -22.17 16.98 -7.28
C GLU A 160 -22.41 15.55 -7.76
N PHE A 161 -22.01 15.25 -9.01
CA PHE A 161 -22.16 13.95 -9.64
C PHE A 161 -20.87 13.10 -9.59
N GLY A 162 -19.80 13.58 -8.95
CA GLY A 162 -18.54 12.87 -8.85
C GLY A 162 -17.61 13.04 -10.05
N SER A 163 -17.98 13.83 -11.05
CA SER A 163 -17.11 14.09 -12.20
C SER A 163 -16.03 15.11 -11.86
N THR A 164 -14.77 14.76 -12.12
CA THR A 164 -13.63 15.65 -11.85
C THR A 164 -13.40 16.63 -13.01
N SER A 165 -13.19 17.91 -12.70
CA SER A 165 -12.77 18.94 -13.66
C SER A 165 -11.36 19.44 -13.37
N VAL A 166 -10.59 19.72 -14.43
CA VAL A 166 -9.25 20.32 -14.37
C VAL A 166 -9.19 21.73 -14.95
N ASP A 167 -10.28 22.21 -15.56
CA ASP A 167 -10.30 23.46 -16.34
C ASP A 167 -10.77 24.67 -15.54
N LEU A 168 -11.16 24.47 -14.27
CA LEU A 168 -11.57 25.58 -13.41
C LEU A 168 -10.33 26.34 -12.92
N PRO A 169 -10.27 27.67 -13.11
CA PRO A 169 -9.17 28.46 -12.57
C PRO A 169 -9.21 28.44 -11.05
N PHE A 170 -8.07 28.15 -10.41
CA PHE A 170 -7.94 28.23 -8.96
C PHE A 170 -7.46 29.64 -8.57
N LEU A 171 -8.29 30.37 -7.82
CA LEU A 171 -8.06 31.77 -7.44
C LEU A 171 -7.69 31.91 -5.94
N GLY A 172 -6.90 30.98 -5.41
CA GLY A 172 -6.46 30.98 -4.01
C GLY A 172 -7.55 30.54 -3.03
N ALA A 173 -7.47 30.95 -1.75
CA ALA A 173 -8.40 30.46 -0.73
C ALA A 173 -9.84 30.95 -0.94
N SER A 174 -10.04 32.03 -1.71
CA SER A 174 -11.38 32.44 -2.15
C SER A 174 -12.12 31.32 -2.88
N SER A 175 -11.41 30.51 -3.68
CA SER A 175 -11.97 29.37 -4.41
C SER A 175 -12.39 28.24 -3.46
N LEU A 176 -11.60 28.00 -2.41
CA LEU A 176 -11.95 27.04 -1.36
C LEU A 176 -13.15 27.50 -0.54
N LYS A 177 -13.23 28.78 -0.18
CA LYS A 177 -14.36 29.34 0.57
C LYS A 177 -15.66 29.30 -0.24
N HIS A 178 -15.58 29.51 -1.55
CA HIS A 178 -16.77 29.54 -2.41
C HIS A 178 -17.29 28.13 -2.76
N LEU A 179 -16.42 27.25 -3.24
CA LEU A 179 -16.84 25.91 -3.70
C LEU A 179 -16.81 24.86 -2.57
N GLY A 180 -15.95 25.06 -1.57
CA GLY A 180 -15.65 24.09 -0.53
C GLY A 180 -14.43 23.22 -0.86
N ILE A 181 -13.96 22.51 0.16
CA ILE A 181 -13.00 21.42 0.08
C ILE A 181 -13.80 20.12 0.13
N MET A 182 -13.66 19.30 -0.91
CA MET A 182 -14.45 18.07 -1.06
C MET A 182 -14.21 17.14 0.13
N GLY A 183 -15.31 16.70 0.74
CA GLY A 183 -15.33 15.77 1.87
C GLY A 183 -14.93 16.39 3.22
N LEU A 184 -14.52 17.65 3.26
CA LEU A 184 -14.13 18.37 4.47
C LEU A 184 -15.15 19.47 4.82
N THR A 185 -15.23 20.53 4.01
CA THR A 185 -16.19 21.62 4.21
C THR A 185 -17.45 21.48 3.35
N ASN A 186 -17.38 20.66 2.30
CA ASN A 186 -18.52 20.31 1.47
C ASN A 186 -18.47 18.82 1.11
N LEU A 187 -19.51 18.07 1.48
CA LEU A 187 -19.54 16.60 1.33
C LEU A 187 -19.85 16.13 -0.10
N LYS A 188 -20.36 17.01 -0.97
CA LYS A 188 -20.88 16.62 -2.29
C LYS A 188 -20.09 17.21 -3.46
N LYS A 189 -19.38 18.31 -3.26
CA LYS A 189 -18.57 18.94 -4.30
C LYS A 189 -17.45 19.73 -3.66
N GLY A 190 -16.46 20.13 -4.44
CA GLY A 190 -15.37 20.92 -3.90
C GLY A 190 -14.07 20.75 -4.66
N TRP A 191 -13.07 21.48 -4.19
CA TRP A 191 -11.69 21.22 -4.57
C TRP A 191 -11.20 19.94 -3.90
N ILE A 192 -10.49 19.11 -4.67
CA ILE A 192 -9.89 17.88 -4.15
C ILE A 192 -8.55 18.24 -3.53
N ILE A 193 -8.33 17.83 -2.27
CA ILE A 193 -7.07 18.05 -1.57
C ILE A 193 -5.90 17.45 -2.39
N PRO A 194 -4.88 18.24 -2.75
CA PRO A 194 -3.69 17.74 -3.43
C PRO A 194 -2.96 16.68 -2.60
N ASN A 195 -2.35 15.70 -3.26
CA ASN A 195 -1.66 14.58 -2.58
C ASN A 195 -0.56 15.07 -1.62
N GLN A 196 0.20 16.09 -2.01
CA GLN A 196 1.20 16.74 -1.18
C GLN A 196 0.60 17.25 0.13
N ILE A 197 -0.54 17.94 0.05
CA ILE A 197 -1.22 18.50 1.23
C ILE A 197 -1.78 17.36 2.08
N GLY A 198 -2.34 16.31 1.48
CA GLY A 198 -2.81 15.12 2.20
C GLY A 198 -1.70 14.43 3.00
N ILE A 199 -0.57 14.14 2.37
CA ILE A 199 0.61 13.54 3.03
C ILE A 199 1.14 14.47 4.13
N PHE A 200 1.18 15.77 3.88
CA PHE A 200 1.62 16.73 4.91
C PHE A 200 0.68 16.74 6.12
N LEU A 201 -0.64 16.69 5.91
CA LEU A 201 -1.63 16.61 6.99
C LEU A 201 -1.48 15.32 7.81
N ASP A 202 -1.10 14.22 7.17
CA ASP A 202 -0.80 12.95 7.85
C ASP A 202 0.36 13.08 8.84
N VAL A 203 1.26 14.05 8.66
CA VAL A 203 2.38 14.34 9.59
C VAL A 203 2.03 15.42 10.60
N LEU A 204 1.37 16.49 10.13
CA LEU A 204 1.02 17.63 10.97
C LEU A 204 0.11 17.22 12.13
N ILE A 205 -0.91 16.39 11.86
CA ILE A 205 -1.92 16.03 12.86
C ILE A 205 -1.28 15.24 14.03
N PRO A 206 -0.46 14.20 13.81
CA PRO A 206 0.31 13.57 14.88
C PRO A 206 1.29 14.52 15.59
N ALA A 207 2.00 15.37 14.84
CA ALA A 207 2.96 16.31 15.41
C ALA A 207 2.31 17.29 16.41
N LEU A 208 1.10 17.75 16.10
CA LEU A 208 0.31 18.57 17.03
C LEU A 208 -0.11 17.84 18.32
N LYS A 209 -0.10 16.50 18.30
CA LYS A 209 -0.36 15.64 19.47
C LYS A 209 0.93 15.24 20.21
N GLY A 210 2.10 15.67 19.73
CA GLY A 210 3.41 15.36 20.32
C GLY A 210 4.22 14.27 19.61
N ASP A 211 3.70 13.69 18.53
CA ASP A 211 4.40 12.64 17.77
C ASP A 211 5.23 13.26 16.64
N PHE A 212 6.53 13.39 16.86
CA PHE A 212 7.43 14.10 15.93
C PHE A 212 8.05 13.21 14.84
N VAL A 213 7.84 11.90 14.93
CA VAL A 213 8.24 10.93 13.91
C VAL A 213 7.00 10.15 13.49
N VAL A 214 6.63 10.27 12.21
CA VAL A 214 5.45 9.63 11.64
C VAL A 214 5.90 8.59 10.61
N TYR A 215 5.44 7.35 10.80
CA TYR A 215 5.79 6.19 9.99
C TYR A 215 4.65 5.85 9.04
N GLN A 216 4.94 5.84 7.75
CA GLN A 216 3.97 5.57 6.70
C GLN A 216 4.41 4.40 5.83
N LEU A 217 3.61 3.33 5.87
CA LEU A 217 3.87 2.13 5.10
C LEU A 217 3.40 2.34 3.66
N SER A 218 4.37 2.50 2.77
CA SER A 218 4.14 2.85 1.37
C SER A 218 3.81 1.66 0.48
N GLY A 219 2.96 1.92 -0.51
CA GLY A 219 2.84 1.10 -1.71
C GLY A 219 4.00 1.33 -2.70
N PRO A 220 3.91 0.75 -3.91
CA PRO A 220 5.01 0.78 -4.90
C PRO A 220 5.35 2.17 -5.44
N ASP A 221 4.46 3.15 -5.31
CA ASP A 221 4.61 4.46 -5.95
C ASP A 221 5.16 5.53 -5.00
N MET A 222 4.73 5.57 -3.73
CA MET A 222 5.05 6.69 -2.84
C MET A 222 6.54 6.86 -2.58
N TYR A 223 7.26 5.77 -2.28
CA TYR A 223 8.71 5.86 -2.03
C TYR A 223 9.50 6.41 -3.24
N ARG A 224 8.94 6.35 -4.47
CA ARG A 224 9.59 6.85 -5.69
C ARG A 224 9.49 8.36 -5.84
N TYR A 225 8.38 8.97 -5.42
CA TYR A 225 8.15 10.40 -5.60
C TYR A 225 8.35 11.23 -4.32
N ILE A 226 8.30 10.59 -3.14
CA ILE A 226 8.24 11.31 -1.86
C ILE A 226 9.45 12.21 -1.62
N SER A 227 10.66 11.77 -1.99
CA SER A 227 11.88 12.57 -1.84
C SER A 227 11.83 13.85 -2.70
N GLY A 228 11.09 13.83 -3.81
CA GLY A 228 10.85 15.02 -4.64
C GLY A 228 9.95 16.06 -3.99
N TYR A 229 9.32 15.75 -2.85
CA TYR A 229 8.48 16.68 -2.09
C TYR A 229 9.20 17.35 -0.91
N LEU A 230 10.49 17.06 -0.66
CA LEU A 230 11.19 17.58 0.51
C LEU A 230 11.15 19.10 0.61
N THR A 231 11.51 19.81 -0.47
CA THR A 231 11.53 21.28 -0.48
C THR A 231 10.14 21.86 -0.22
N VAL A 232 9.10 21.36 -0.89
CA VAL A 232 7.74 21.86 -0.68
C VAL A 232 7.23 21.56 0.73
N PHE A 233 7.59 20.41 1.32
CA PHE A 233 7.20 20.09 2.70
C PHE A 233 7.94 20.94 3.73
N GLN A 234 9.19 21.31 3.48
CA GLN A 234 9.92 22.25 4.35
C GLN A 234 9.26 23.64 4.34
N GLU A 235 8.90 24.15 3.15
CA GLU A 235 8.19 25.43 3.01
C GLU A 235 6.80 25.38 3.66
N MET A 236 6.04 24.30 3.45
CA MET A 236 4.74 24.06 4.08
C MET A 236 4.85 24.02 5.61
N TYR A 237 5.87 23.33 6.14
CA TYR A 237 6.09 23.20 7.58
C TYR A 237 6.40 24.54 8.24
N GLU A 238 7.32 25.30 7.64
CA GLU A 238 7.67 26.64 8.12
C GLU A 238 6.44 27.56 8.12
N ALA A 239 5.68 27.58 7.01
CA ALA A 239 4.49 28.40 6.89
C ALA A 239 3.43 28.10 7.95
N VAL A 240 3.16 26.81 8.19
CA VAL A 240 2.18 26.36 9.20
C VAL A 240 2.65 26.72 10.61
N ARG A 241 3.93 26.52 10.93
CA ARG A 241 4.48 26.86 12.24
C ARG A 241 4.42 28.36 12.52
N VAL A 242 4.79 29.19 11.55
CA VAL A 242 4.78 30.65 11.70
C VAL A 242 3.35 31.21 11.76
N SER A 243 2.44 30.67 10.96
CA SER A 243 1.13 31.28 10.75
C SER A 243 0.02 30.71 11.62
N LEU A 244 0.09 29.42 11.99
CA LEU A 244 -1.02 28.71 12.65
C LEU A 244 -0.60 28.10 13.99
N TYR A 245 0.57 27.46 14.08
CA TYR A 245 0.93 26.63 15.23
C TYR A 245 2.39 26.84 15.66
N SER A 246 2.64 27.91 16.41
CA SER A 246 3.98 28.25 16.90
C SER A 246 4.58 27.21 17.86
N GLN A 247 3.75 26.32 18.42
CA GLN A 247 4.13 25.25 19.33
C GLN A 247 4.67 23.98 18.65
N LEU A 248 4.65 23.91 17.31
CA LEU A 248 5.23 22.79 16.58
C LEU A 248 6.74 22.67 16.84
N PRO A 249 7.30 21.45 16.83
CA PRO A 249 8.73 21.24 17.11
C PRO A 249 9.63 21.87 16.05
N GLU A 250 10.92 21.98 16.34
CA GLU A 250 11.89 22.46 15.35
C GLU A 250 12.03 21.54 14.14
N THR A 251 11.84 20.25 14.38
CA THR A 251 11.97 19.20 13.38
C THR A 251 10.84 18.19 13.52
N VAL A 252 10.25 17.81 12.38
CA VAL A 252 9.38 16.63 12.24
C VAL A 252 9.95 15.70 11.19
N ARG A 253 9.78 14.40 11.38
CA ARG A 253 10.28 13.38 10.47
C ARG A 253 9.15 12.53 9.92
N PHE A 254 9.09 12.45 8.59
CA PHE A 254 8.28 11.51 7.85
C PHE A 254 9.14 10.31 7.44
N VAL A 255 8.86 9.15 8.01
CA VAL A 255 9.55 7.89 7.70
C VAL A 255 8.68 7.04 6.78
N CYS A 256 9.12 6.89 5.54
CA CYS A 256 8.48 6.06 4.53
C CYS A 256 9.05 4.63 4.59
N ILE A 257 8.22 3.64 4.88
CA ILE A 257 8.62 2.23 4.95
C ILE A 257 8.08 1.50 3.70
N PRO A 258 8.92 1.01 2.78
CA PRO A 258 8.47 0.37 1.54
C PRO A 258 8.04 -1.07 1.77
N VAL A 259 6.72 -1.32 1.76
CA VAL A 259 6.14 -2.66 1.94
C VAL A 259 5.49 -3.22 0.66
N ALA A 260 5.82 -2.66 -0.49
CA ALA A 260 5.23 -3.04 -1.79
C ALA A 260 5.56 -4.48 -2.20
N ASP A 261 6.79 -4.92 -1.89
CA ASP A 261 7.30 -6.25 -2.24
C ASP A 261 7.04 -7.30 -1.15
N MET A 262 6.32 -6.93 -0.08
CA MET A 262 5.90 -7.87 0.94
C MET A 262 4.77 -8.78 0.41
N ARG A 263 5.16 -9.84 -0.30
CA ARG A 263 4.25 -10.74 -1.02
C ARG A 263 4.35 -12.20 -0.59
N PHE A 264 5.20 -12.52 0.40
CA PHE A 264 5.31 -13.87 0.98
C PHE A 264 4.15 -14.14 1.95
N VAL A 265 2.94 -14.10 1.39
CA VAL A 265 1.66 -14.17 2.08
C VAL A 265 0.71 -14.96 1.20
N VAL A 266 0.04 -15.94 1.79
CA VAL A 266 -0.87 -16.84 1.07
C VAL A 266 -2.10 -17.13 1.92
N GLN A 267 -3.15 -17.70 1.34
CA GLN A 267 -4.21 -18.32 2.14
C GLN A 267 -3.62 -19.48 2.96
N LYS A 268 -4.18 -19.73 4.15
CA LYS A 268 -3.58 -20.66 5.12
C LYS A 268 -3.39 -22.08 4.59
N GLU A 269 -4.31 -22.53 3.74
CA GLU A 269 -4.29 -23.86 3.10
C GLU A 269 -3.08 -24.03 2.17
N ARG A 270 -2.51 -22.91 1.70
CA ARG A 270 -1.34 -22.87 0.82
C ARG A 270 -0.02 -22.75 1.58
N ARG A 271 -0.06 -22.77 2.93
CA ARG A 271 1.12 -22.65 3.80
C ARG A 271 2.29 -23.54 3.37
N MET A 272 2.05 -24.82 3.11
CA MET A 272 3.13 -25.77 2.80
C MET A 272 3.92 -25.37 1.55
N PHE A 273 3.26 -24.79 0.54
CA PHE A 273 3.93 -24.31 -0.68
C PHE A 273 4.76 -23.06 -0.43
N LEU A 274 4.30 -22.17 0.45
CA LEU A 274 5.08 -21.00 0.85
C LEU A 274 6.29 -21.41 1.70
N ASP A 275 6.13 -22.35 2.63
CA ASP A 275 7.22 -22.92 3.43
C ASP A 275 8.28 -23.56 2.50
N GLU A 276 7.86 -24.40 1.54
CA GLU A 276 8.76 -25.02 0.54
C GLU A 276 9.50 -23.96 -0.31
N LEU A 277 8.82 -22.90 -0.74
CA LEU A 277 9.45 -21.81 -1.48
C LEU A 277 10.54 -21.11 -0.68
N ILE A 278 10.28 -20.78 0.58
CA ILE A 278 11.28 -20.11 1.43
C ILE A 278 12.45 -21.05 1.73
N GLU A 279 12.21 -22.33 2.00
CA GLU A 279 13.27 -23.32 2.17
C GLU A 279 14.16 -23.43 0.91
N ALA A 280 13.54 -23.49 -0.28
CA ALA A 280 14.25 -23.54 -1.55
C ALA A 280 15.09 -22.27 -1.79
N VAL A 281 14.56 -21.08 -1.44
CA VAL A 281 15.27 -19.81 -1.50
C VAL A 281 16.47 -19.81 -0.57
N CYS A 282 16.29 -20.16 0.70
CA CYS A 282 17.35 -20.17 1.69
C CYS A 282 18.48 -21.14 1.28
N ALA A 283 18.14 -22.36 0.84
CA ALA A 283 19.11 -23.33 0.37
C ALA A 283 19.90 -22.83 -0.86
N TYR A 284 19.21 -22.15 -1.78
CA TYR A 284 19.82 -21.60 -2.97
C TYR A 284 20.73 -20.39 -2.67
N GLU A 285 20.32 -19.46 -1.81
CA GLU A 285 21.17 -18.32 -1.38
C GLU A 285 22.41 -18.81 -0.64
N PHE A 286 22.26 -19.79 0.26
CA PHE A 286 23.39 -20.42 0.96
C PHE A 286 24.38 -21.05 -0.03
N PHE A 287 23.88 -21.79 -1.02
CA PHE A 287 24.69 -22.37 -2.08
C PHE A 287 25.46 -21.29 -2.88
N GLU A 288 24.81 -20.18 -3.25
CA GLU A 288 25.47 -19.11 -4.01
C GLU A 288 26.56 -18.40 -3.16
N GLN A 289 26.37 -18.29 -1.84
CA GLN A 289 27.38 -17.77 -0.92
C GLN A 289 28.58 -18.72 -0.80
N GLU A 290 28.35 -20.03 -0.61
CA GLU A 290 29.41 -21.05 -0.59
C GLU A 290 30.24 -21.01 -1.87
N LYS A 291 29.54 -21.00 -3.02
CA LYS A 291 30.14 -20.92 -4.35
C LYS A 291 31.04 -19.69 -4.46
N SER A 292 30.54 -18.52 -4.06
CA SER A 292 31.29 -17.26 -4.10
C SER A 292 32.56 -17.30 -3.25
N MET A 293 32.50 -17.88 -2.04
CA MET A 293 33.67 -18.02 -1.16
C MET A 293 34.75 -18.93 -1.75
N VAL A 294 34.35 -20.06 -2.36
CA VAL A 294 35.31 -21.01 -2.95
C VAL A 294 35.99 -20.42 -4.20
N PHE A 295 35.25 -19.71 -5.05
CA PHE A 295 35.83 -19.07 -6.24
C PHE A 295 36.79 -17.92 -5.91
N VAL A 296 36.60 -17.24 -4.77
CA VAL A 296 37.50 -16.17 -4.30
C VAL A 296 38.77 -16.72 -3.64
N ARG A 297 38.71 -17.89 -2.98
CA ARG A 297 39.81 -18.45 -2.18
C ARG A 297 40.56 -19.64 -2.80
N GLY A 298 40.07 -20.21 -3.91
CA GLY A 298 40.65 -21.43 -4.50
C GLY A 298 41.93 -21.22 -5.31
N SER A 299 42.94 -22.08 -5.10
CA SER A 299 44.14 -22.20 -5.93
C SER A 299 43.80 -22.72 -7.34
N SER A 300 44.70 -22.51 -8.32
CA SER A 300 44.44 -22.77 -9.74
C SER A 300 44.25 -24.25 -10.12
N GLU A 301 44.78 -25.19 -9.34
CA GLU A 301 44.89 -26.60 -9.77
C GLU A 301 43.64 -27.46 -9.53
N ASP A 302 42.72 -27.07 -8.64
CA ASP A 302 41.49 -27.85 -8.35
C ASP A 302 40.19 -27.22 -8.89
N LYS A 303 40.30 -26.13 -9.67
CA LYS A 303 39.14 -25.35 -10.11
C LYS A 303 38.16 -26.14 -10.96
N GLU A 304 38.61 -27.01 -11.86
CA GLU A 304 37.71 -27.75 -12.77
C GLU A 304 36.82 -28.77 -12.04
N LYS A 305 37.38 -29.55 -11.10
CA LYS A 305 36.62 -30.50 -10.29
C LYS A 305 35.63 -29.79 -9.36
N GLN A 306 36.05 -28.67 -8.78
CA GLN A 306 35.17 -27.83 -7.97
C GLN A 306 34.04 -27.25 -8.81
N ILE A 307 34.33 -26.72 -10.00
CA ILE A 307 33.32 -26.20 -10.95
C ILE A 307 32.29 -27.28 -11.30
N ALA A 308 32.73 -28.50 -11.63
CA ALA A 308 31.82 -29.60 -11.98
C ALA A 308 30.90 -29.96 -10.80
N THR A 309 31.44 -30.02 -9.58
CA THR A 309 30.66 -30.31 -8.37
C THR A 309 29.65 -29.21 -8.06
N PHE A 310 30.05 -27.94 -8.15
CA PHE A 310 29.15 -26.80 -7.99
C PHE A 310 28.09 -26.74 -9.08
N ARG A 311 28.40 -27.17 -10.31
CA ARG A 311 27.43 -27.21 -11.40
C ARG A 311 26.29 -28.18 -11.09
N GLU A 312 26.60 -29.38 -10.62
CA GLU A 312 25.58 -30.39 -10.31
C GLU A 312 24.76 -30.00 -9.07
N ARG A 313 25.42 -29.59 -7.97
CA ARG A 313 24.71 -29.07 -6.79
C ARG A 313 23.83 -27.87 -7.14
N GLY A 314 24.35 -26.94 -7.93
CA GLY A 314 23.62 -25.76 -8.39
C GLY A 314 22.41 -26.12 -9.23
N ARG A 315 22.48 -27.17 -10.06
CA ARG A 315 21.34 -27.70 -10.81
C ARG A 315 20.23 -28.15 -9.88
N VAL A 316 20.55 -28.95 -8.85
CA VAL A 316 19.56 -29.44 -7.87
C VAL A 316 18.85 -28.29 -7.14
N HIS A 317 19.61 -27.33 -6.60
CA HIS A 317 19.02 -26.17 -5.91
C HIS A 317 18.17 -25.31 -6.84
N THR A 318 18.63 -25.11 -8.09
CA THR A 318 17.89 -24.35 -9.10
C THR A 318 16.60 -25.04 -9.49
N GLU A 319 16.62 -26.36 -9.72
CA GLU A 319 15.44 -27.16 -10.06
C GLU A 319 14.41 -27.17 -8.94
N HIS A 320 14.86 -27.30 -7.68
CA HIS A 320 13.98 -27.19 -6.52
C HIS A 320 13.32 -25.81 -6.46
N LEU A 321 14.10 -24.73 -6.62
CA LEU A 321 13.58 -23.37 -6.62
C LEU A 321 12.55 -23.12 -7.73
N TYR A 322 12.82 -23.57 -8.97
CA TYR A 322 11.86 -23.44 -10.08
C TYR A 322 10.56 -24.22 -9.85
N ARG A 323 10.64 -25.40 -9.21
CA ARG A 323 9.46 -26.17 -8.84
C ARG A 323 8.61 -25.43 -7.80
N ALA A 324 9.25 -24.93 -6.74
CA ALA A 324 8.56 -24.20 -5.69
C ALA A 324 7.92 -22.89 -6.21
N ILE A 325 8.63 -22.16 -7.09
CA ILE A 325 8.08 -20.99 -7.80
C ILE A 325 6.83 -21.38 -8.60
N GLY A 326 6.90 -22.47 -9.38
CA GLY A 326 5.77 -22.93 -10.20
C GLY A 326 4.58 -23.42 -9.37
N ALA A 327 4.80 -23.84 -8.13
CA ALA A 327 3.74 -24.28 -7.22
C ALA A 327 2.96 -23.11 -6.58
N LEU A 328 3.51 -21.89 -6.63
CA LEU A 328 2.94 -20.70 -5.97
C LEU A 328 2.84 -19.48 -6.91
N PRO A 329 2.11 -19.57 -8.04
CA PRO A 329 1.97 -18.46 -8.98
C PRO A 329 1.28 -17.22 -8.38
N GLU A 330 0.44 -17.40 -7.35
CA GLU A 330 -0.41 -16.34 -6.78
C GLU A 330 0.37 -15.19 -6.13
N ILE A 331 1.63 -15.39 -5.74
CA ILE A 331 2.45 -14.30 -5.17
C ILE A 331 3.11 -13.41 -6.26
N PHE A 332 3.09 -13.86 -7.52
CA PHE A 332 3.69 -13.19 -8.67
C PHE A 332 2.66 -12.45 -9.55
N TYR A 333 1.54 -12.05 -8.96
CA TYR A 333 0.47 -11.35 -9.66
C TYR A 333 0.88 -9.95 -10.16
N GLU A 334 0.30 -9.58 -11.29
CA GLU A 334 0.32 -8.21 -11.82
C GLU A 334 -0.95 -7.48 -11.37
N ILE A 335 -0.78 -6.35 -10.68
CA ILE A 335 -1.90 -5.65 -10.06
C ILE A 335 -2.90 -5.15 -11.13
N SER A 336 -2.40 -4.65 -12.26
CA SER A 336 -3.22 -4.11 -13.35
C SER A 336 -4.12 -5.14 -14.03
N ASP A 337 -3.81 -6.44 -13.89
CA ASP A 337 -4.58 -7.50 -14.52
C ASP A 337 -5.86 -7.82 -13.74
N GLY A 338 -5.95 -7.41 -12.47
CA GLY A 338 -7.09 -7.72 -11.60
C GLY A 338 -7.24 -9.22 -11.29
N THR A 339 -6.18 -10.01 -11.48
CA THR A 339 -6.13 -11.46 -11.29
C THR A 339 -5.32 -11.80 -10.04
N TYR A 340 -5.81 -11.37 -8.88
CA TYR A 340 -5.14 -11.57 -7.59
C TYR A 340 -6.11 -11.89 -6.46
N LEU A 341 -5.58 -12.48 -5.39
CA LEU A 341 -6.28 -12.66 -4.13
C LEU A 341 -6.61 -11.28 -3.53
N SER A 342 -7.89 -11.02 -3.29
CA SER A 342 -8.40 -9.82 -2.67
C SER A 342 -8.97 -10.08 -1.27
N GLN A 343 -9.46 -9.02 -0.59
CA GLN A 343 -10.19 -9.18 0.67
C GLN A 343 -11.49 -9.98 0.51
N TYR A 344 -12.06 -10.03 -0.70
CA TYR A 344 -13.32 -10.72 -0.98
C TYR A 344 -13.14 -12.23 -0.98
N ASP A 345 -11.99 -12.73 -1.43
CA ASP A 345 -11.64 -14.14 -1.31
C ASP A 345 -11.55 -14.58 0.16
N LEU A 346 -11.03 -13.70 1.03
CA LEU A 346 -10.96 -13.95 2.47
C LEU A 346 -12.35 -13.91 3.12
N LEU A 347 -13.24 -13.03 2.66
CA LEU A 347 -14.64 -13.02 3.10
C LEU A 347 -15.36 -14.31 2.72
N LEU A 348 -15.18 -14.83 1.50
CA LEU A 348 -15.79 -16.10 1.08
C LEU A 348 -15.38 -17.24 2.02
N ASN A 349 -14.09 -17.35 2.34
CA ASN A 349 -13.60 -18.36 3.28
C ASN A 349 -14.19 -18.17 4.68
N LYS A 350 -14.29 -16.94 5.15
CA LYS A 350 -14.88 -16.62 6.46
C LYS A 350 -16.37 -16.97 6.52
N GLU A 351 -17.13 -16.68 5.46
CA GLU A 351 -18.55 -17.04 5.34
C GLU A 351 -18.75 -18.57 5.28
N GLN A 352 -17.73 -19.32 4.86
CA GLN A 352 -17.69 -20.79 4.92
C GLN A 352 -17.23 -21.34 6.29
N GLY A 353 -16.94 -20.47 7.25
CA GLY A 353 -16.60 -20.83 8.62
C GLY A 353 -15.11 -20.81 8.97
N THR A 354 -14.22 -20.38 8.06
CA THR A 354 -12.79 -20.24 8.37
C THR A 354 -12.56 -19.13 9.42
N PRO A 355 -11.94 -19.42 10.56
CA PRO A 355 -11.59 -18.40 11.57
C PRO A 355 -10.68 -17.31 11.00
N THR A 356 -10.82 -16.08 11.50
CA THR A 356 -10.04 -14.93 11.00
C THR A 356 -8.53 -15.15 11.06
N ASP A 357 -8.01 -15.77 12.11
CA ASP A 357 -6.58 -16.09 12.30
C ASP A 357 -6.08 -17.25 11.42
N GLU A 358 -6.99 -17.91 10.71
CA GLU A 358 -6.73 -18.95 9.72
C GLU A 358 -6.98 -18.50 8.28
N LEU A 359 -7.28 -17.22 8.02
CA LEU A 359 -7.52 -16.74 6.65
C LEU A 359 -6.23 -16.59 5.84
N LEU A 360 -5.15 -16.16 6.48
CA LEU A 360 -3.86 -15.91 5.84
C LEU A 360 -2.72 -16.58 6.60
N TYR A 361 -1.66 -16.86 5.88
CA TYR A 361 -0.37 -17.25 6.40
C TYR A 361 0.70 -16.32 5.85
N ILE A 362 1.44 -15.69 6.77
CA ILE A 362 2.62 -14.88 6.47
C ILE A 362 3.82 -15.67 7.00
N HIS A 363 4.78 -15.97 6.13
CA HIS A 363 5.92 -16.78 6.53
C HIS A 363 6.80 -16.04 7.56
N PRO A 364 7.23 -16.67 8.67
CA PRO A 364 8.03 -16.02 9.72
C PRO A 364 9.29 -15.32 9.21
N TRP A 365 10.02 -15.95 8.28
CA TRP A 365 11.17 -15.35 7.60
C TRP A 365 10.86 -13.95 7.04
N ALA A 366 9.69 -13.74 6.42
CA ALA A 366 9.32 -12.44 5.85
C ALA A 366 8.86 -11.42 6.92
N LEU A 367 8.52 -11.87 8.14
CA LEU A 367 8.26 -11.00 9.27
C LEU A 367 9.56 -10.48 9.91
N GLU A 368 10.59 -11.33 9.96
CA GLU A 368 11.85 -11.09 10.66
C GLU A 368 12.94 -10.45 9.77
N THR A 369 12.89 -10.71 8.46
CA THR A 369 13.90 -10.23 7.52
C THR A 369 13.68 -8.75 7.18
N PRO A 370 14.75 -7.94 7.09
CA PRO A 370 14.67 -6.57 6.59
C PRO A 370 13.93 -6.47 5.24
N LEU A 371 13.08 -5.45 5.08
CA LEU A 371 12.25 -5.26 3.89
C LEU A 371 13.07 -5.11 2.60
N CYS A 372 14.28 -4.54 2.67
CA CYS A 372 15.20 -4.45 1.54
C CYS A 372 15.63 -5.84 1.03
N ASP A 373 15.85 -6.79 1.93
CA ASP A 373 16.17 -8.17 1.60
C ASP A 373 14.95 -8.94 1.09
N VAL A 374 13.79 -8.78 1.73
CA VAL A 374 12.52 -9.33 1.24
C VAL A 374 12.25 -8.86 -0.20
N SER A 375 12.43 -7.57 -0.47
CA SER A 375 12.31 -6.96 -1.80
C SER A 375 13.30 -7.53 -2.81
N ARG A 376 14.59 -7.64 -2.42
CA ARG A 376 15.65 -8.22 -3.25
C ARG A 376 15.32 -9.65 -3.66
N ILE A 377 14.92 -10.49 -2.71
CA ILE A 377 14.55 -11.89 -2.96
C ILE A 377 13.31 -11.95 -3.85
N TYR A 378 12.23 -11.22 -3.54
CA TYR A 378 11.02 -11.22 -4.36
C TYR A 378 11.31 -10.84 -5.82
N LYS A 379 12.06 -9.75 -6.05
CA LYS A 379 12.44 -9.31 -7.41
C LYS A 379 13.28 -10.34 -8.14
N ARG A 380 14.11 -11.11 -7.44
CA ARG A 380 14.87 -12.23 -8.03
C ARG A 380 13.93 -13.35 -8.45
N LEU A 381 13.01 -13.75 -7.58
CA LEU A 381 12.03 -14.81 -7.86
C LEU A 381 11.11 -14.44 -9.02
N LEU A 382 10.62 -13.20 -9.06
CA LEU A 382 9.78 -12.70 -10.15
C LEU A 382 10.48 -12.87 -11.53
N LYS A 383 11.77 -12.51 -11.63
CA LYS A 383 12.55 -12.72 -12.85
C LYS A 383 12.67 -14.20 -13.24
N LEU A 384 12.76 -15.11 -12.27
CA LEU A 384 12.81 -16.55 -12.53
C LEU A 384 11.46 -17.07 -13.00
N TYR A 385 10.37 -16.65 -12.35
CA TYR A 385 8.99 -16.95 -12.73
C TYR A 385 8.69 -16.50 -14.17
N GLU A 386 9.01 -15.25 -14.52
CA GLU A 386 8.85 -14.73 -15.88
C GLU A 386 9.62 -15.55 -16.93
N ARG A 387 10.85 -15.98 -16.61
CA ARG A 387 11.66 -16.82 -17.50
C ARG A 387 11.05 -18.20 -17.69
N GLN A 388 10.47 -18.79 -16.65
CA GLN A 388 9.79 -20.08 -16.72
C GLN A 388 8.55 -19.99 -17.62
N ASN A 389 7.73 -18.95 -17.44
CA ASN A 389 6.53 -18.73 -18.24
C ASN A 389 6.83 -18.42 -19.71
N ARG A 390 7.93 -17.71 -20.02
CA ARG A 390 8.36 -17.50 -21.42
C ARG A 390 8.70 -18.81 -22.13
N LYS A 391 9.37 -19.75 -21.44
CA LYS A 391 9.74 -21.05 -22.00
C LYS A 391 8.54 -21.97 -22.26
N GLN A 392 7.45 -21.81 -21.51
CA GLN A 392 6.23 -22.59 -21.71
C GLN A 392 5.39 -22.09 -22.89
N ARG A 393 5.61 -20.84 -23.33
CA ARG A 393 4.90 -20.21 -24.45
C ARG A 393 5.62 -20.35 -25.79
N SER A 394 6.91 -20.67 -25.77
CA SER A 394 7.76 -20.95 -26.94
C SER A 394 7.74 -22.43 -27.27
#